data_AF-Q0S9Q1-F1
#
_entry.id   AF-Q0S9Q1-F1
#
_cell.length_a   1.000
_cell.length_b   1.000
_cell.length_c   1.000
_cell.angle_alpha   90.00
_cell.angle_beta   90.00
_cell.angle_gamma   90.00
#
_symmetry.space_group_name_H-M   'P 1'
#
loop_
_entity.id
_entity.type
_entity.pdbx_description
1 polymer ?
#
loop_
_entity_poly.entity_id
_entity_poly.type
_entity_poly.pdbx_seq_one_letter_code
_entity_poly.pdbx_strand_id
1 'polypeptide(L)'
;MAESDVVVVSAPLNDHTRDMIGGAELDALGPDGILINVGRGPLVQEQPLYDALASHRIAAAAIDVWYSYPDAGGHGAPSALPFRDLPNVLMTPHSSGVTDHTFVGRVGDITDNIRRLDTGRTVLRTCR
;
A
#
# COMPACT_ATOMS: atom_id res chain seq x y z
N MET A 1 12.58 -11.23 8.94
CA MET A 1 12.86 -9.78 9.03
C MET A 1 13.83 -9.43 10.17
N ALA A 2 14.46 -10.41 10.81
CA ALA A 2 15.24 -10.25 12.04
C ALA A 2 16.55 -9.45 11.94
N GLU A 3 16.96 -9.03 10.74
CA GLU A 3 18.16 -8.23 10.50
C GLU A 3 17.81 -6.80 10.08
N SER A 4 16.58 -6.34 10.31
CA SER A 4 16.11 -5.03 9.85
C SER A 4 15.37 -4.31 10.97
N ASP A 5 15.76 -3.06 11.23
CA ASP A 5 15.01 -2.17 12.14
C ASP A 5 13.78 -1.58 11.43
N VAL A 6 13.85 -1.44 10.11
CA VAL A 6 12.78 -0.88 9.28
C VAL A 6 12.58 -1.73 8.05
N VAL A 7 11.34 -2.10 7.75
CA VAL A 7 10.97 -2.83 6.53
C VAL A 7 10.02 -2.00 5.69
N VAL A 8 10.42 -1.74 4.44
CA VAL A 8 9.62 -1.02 3.45
C VAL A 8 9.04 -1.99 2.44
N VAL A 9 7.72 -2.13 2.45
CA VAL A 9 6.94 -2.98 1.55
C VAL A 9 6.57 -2.19 0.30
N SER A 10 7.20 -2.54 -0.82
CA SER A 10 7.00 -1.92 -2.14
C SER A 10 6.79 -2.93 -3.27
N ALA A 11 6.55 -4.21 -2.93
CA ALA A 11 6.29 -5.26 -3.90
C ALA A 11 4.97 -5.04 -4.66
N PRO A 12 4.86 -5.50 -5.91
CA PRO A 12 3.58 -5.53 -6.61
C PRO A 12 2.66 -6.56 -5.95
N LEU A 13 1.35 -6.29 -5.90
CA LEU A 13 0.37 -7.28 -5.45
C LEU A 13 0.03 -8.25 -6.58
N ASN A 14 0.26 -9.53 -6.32
CA ASN A 14 -0.12 -10.65 -7.17
C ASN A 14 -0.32 -11.90 -6.28
N ASP A 15 -0.62 -13.05 -6.89
CA ASP A 15 -0.93 -14.27 -6.14
C ASP A 15 0.23 -14.79 -5.27
N HIS A 16 1.49 -14.44 -5.59
CA HIS A 16 2.68 -14.85 -4.84
C HIS A 16 3.05 -13.89 -3.71
N THR A 17 2.61 -12.63 -3.80
CA THR A 17 2.95 -11.57 -2.83
C THR A 17 1.76 -11.19 -1.95
N ARG A 18 0.57 -11.69 -2.27
CA ARG A 18 -0.60 -11.58 -1.41
C ARG A 18 -0.30 -12.24 -0.06
N ASP A 19 -0.58 -11.50 1.01
CA ASP A 19 -0.46 -11.94 2.39
C ASP A 19 0.96 -12.42 2.76
N MET A 20 1.99 -11.95 2.02
CA MET A 20 3.37 -12.38 2.18
C MET A 20 4.03 -11.95 3.49
N ILE A 21 3.46 -10.96 4.18
CA ILE A 21 3.85 -10.56 5.55
C ILE A 21 2.68 -10.88 6.47
N GLY A 22 2.85 -11.90 7.30
CA GLY A 22 1.92 -12.30 8.35
C GLY A 22 2.54 -12.16 9.74
N GLY A 23 1.98 -12.89 10.70
CA GLY A 23 2.41 -12.84 12.10
C GLY A 23 3.89 -13.22 12.29
N ALA A 24 4.35 -14.28 11.61
CA ALA A 24 5.73 -14.75 11.75
C ALA A 24 6.76 -13.71 11.27
N GLU A 25 6.47 -13.01 10.17
CA GLU A 25 7.33 -11.96 9.63
C GLU A 25 7.37 -10.74 10.55
N LEU A 26 6.23 -10.36 11.14
CA LEU A 26 6.10 -9.26 12.09
C LEU A 26 6.79 -9.58 13.42
N ASP A 27 6.65 -10.81 13.92
CA ASP A 27 7.35 -11.26 15.13
C ASP A 27 8.86 -11.28 14.91
N ALA A 28 9.30 -11.66 13.71
CA ALA A 28 10.70 -11.60 13.33
C ALA A 28 11.22 -10.16 13.15
N LEU A 29 10.35 -9.16 12.92
CA LEU A 29 10.75 -7.74 12.88
C LEU A 29 11.03 -7.23 14.30
N GLY A 30 10.31 -7.73 15.30
CA GLY A 30 10.58 -7.49 16.71
C GLY A 30 10.07 -6.14 17.23
N PRO A 31 10.14 -5.95 18.56
CA PRO A 31 9.44 -4.88 19.27
C PRO A 31 9.93 -3.47 18.95
N ASP A 32 11.17 -3.32 18.49
CA ASP A 32 11.75 -2.04 18.07
C ASP A 32 11.51 -1.73 16.59
N GLY A 33 11.01 -2.71 15.82
CA GLY A 33 10.96 -2.61 14.38
C GLY A 33 9.77 -1.82 13.84
N ILE A 34 9.96 -1.22 12.66
CA ILE A 34 8.98 -0.36 11.98
C ILE A 34 8.62 -0.92 10.61
N LEU A 35 7.33 -1.04 10.33
CA LEU A 35 6.82 -1.45 9.03
C LEU A 35 6.33 -0.22 8.23
N ILE A 36 6.76 -0.08 6.98
CA ILE A 36 6.25 0.94 6.05
C ILE A 36 5.62 0.23 4.84
N ASN A 37 4.32 0.42 4.59
CA ASN A 37 3.67 -0.15 3.41
C ASN A 37 3.20 0.95 2.44
N VAL A 38 3.86 1.01 1.29
CA VAL A 38 3.54 1.88 0.14
C VAL A 38 3.17 1.07 -1.11
N GLY A 39 3.09 -0.26 -0.98
CA GLY A 39 2.76 -1.18 -2.06
C GLY A 39 1.25 -1.34 -2.25
N ARG A 40 0.65 -2.33 -1.57
CA ARG A 40 -0.80 -2.55 -1.50
C ARG A 40 -1.15 -3.13 -0.13
N GLY A 41 -2.36 -2.85 0.38
CA GLY A 41 -2.81 -3.35 1.68
C GLY A 41 -2.62 -4.87 1.81
N PRO A 42 -3.16 -5.69 0.89
CA PRO A 42 -3.05 -7.15 0.95
C PRO A 42 -1.65 -7.76 0.73
N LEU A 43 -0.57 -6.98 0.75
CA LEU A 43 0.78 -7.53 0.88
C LEU A 43 1.08 -7.94 2.34
N VAL A 44 0.41 -7.27 3.28
CA VAL A 44 0.54 -7.48 4.72
C VAL A 44 -0.81 -7.93 5.24
N GLN A 45 -0.89 -9.04 5.96
CA GLN A 45 -2.15 -9.54 6.50
C GLN A 45 -2.74 -8.53 7.50
N GLU A 46 -4.01 -8.17 7.32
CA GLU A 46 -4.68 -7.10 8.07
C GLU A 46 -4.73 -7.38 9.59
N GLN A 47 -5.26 -8.55 9.97
CA GLN A 47 -5.39 -8.94 11.37
C GLN A 47 -4.03 -9.09 12.06
N PRO A 48 -3.03 -9.81 11.51
CA PRO A 48 -1.70 -9.87 12.11
C PRO A 48 -1.02 -8.52 12.29
N LEU A 49 -1.15 -7.59 11.33
CA LEU A 49 -0.59 -6.25 11.48
C LEU A 49 -1.26 -5.48 12.62
N TYR A 50 -2.60 -5.51 12.68
CA TYR A 50 -3.36 -4.88 13.75
C TYR A 50 -2.95 -5.46 15.11
N ASP A 51 -2.89 -6.78 15.23
CA ASP A 51 -2.52 -7.47 16.48
C ASP A 51 -1.08 -7.14 16.90
N ALA A 52 -0.15 -7.11 15.95
CA ALA A 52 1.26 -6.78 16.23
C ALA A 52 1.40 -5.34 16.76
N LEU A 53 0.65 -4.40 16.21
CA LEU A 53 0.64 -3.01 16.68
C LEU A 53 -0.06 -2.87 18.03
N ALA A 54 -1.25 -3.47 18.18
CA ALA A 54 -2.05 -3.41 19.41
C ALA A 54 -1.36 -4.07 20.61
N SER A 55 -0.57 -5.10 20.38
CA SER A 55 0.22 -5.79 21.41
C SER A 55 1.68 -5.35 21.48
N HIS A 56 2.07 -4.30 20.74
CA HIS A 56 3.44 -3.80 20.68
C HIS A 56 4.51 -4.87 20.36
N ARG A 57 4.16 -5.86 19.51
CA ARG A 57 5.15 -6.79 18.93
C ARG A 57 6.05 -6.12 17.90
N ILE A 58 5.59 -5.00 17.34
CA ILE A 58 6.41 -4.06 16.57
C ILE A 58 6.21 -2.64 17.14
N ALA A 59 7.19 -1.77 16.93
CA ALA A 59 7.17 -0.42 17.49
C ALA A 59 6.06 0.41 16.84
N ALA A 60 6.02 0.43 15.51
CA ALA A 60 5.09 1.25 14.75
C ALA A 60 4.89 0.78 13.31
N ALA A 61 3.87 1.32 12.65
CA ALA A 61 3.72 1.19 11.21
C ALA A 61 3.31 2.51 10.53
N ALA A 62 3.74 2.70 9.28
CA ALA A 62 3.21 3.72 8.37
C ALA A 62 2.62 3.04 7.14
N ILE A 63 1.32 3.21 6.90
CA ILE A 63 0.61 2.57 5.79
C ILE A 63 -0.10 3.62 4.92
N ASP A 64 0.30 3.70 3.66
CA ASP A 64 -0.34 4.57 2.67
C ASP A 64 -1.48 3.86 1.93
N VAL A 65 -1.47 2.53 1.97
CA VAL A 65 -2.33 1.68 1.14
C VAL A 65 -3.37 0.99 2.01
N TRP A 66 -4.58 0.85 1.46
CA TRP A 66 -5.74 0.41 2.21
C TRP A 66 -6.12 -1.04 1.88
N TYR A 67 -6.80 -1.69 2.82
CA TYR A 67 -7.39 -3.02 2.64
C TYR A 67 -8.71 -2.96 1.87
N SER A 68 -9.45 -1.88 2.06
CA SER A 68 -10.68 -1.58 1.33
C SER A 68 -10.62 -0.16 0.76
N TYR A 69 -11.11 0.02 -0.47
CA TYR A 69 -11.18 1.34 -1.11
C TYR A 69 -12.62 1.88 -1.08
N PRO A 70 -12.79 3.21 -1.06
CA PRO A 70 -14.11 3.82 -1.08
C PRO A 70 -14.90 3.40 -2.33
N ASP A 71 -16.22 3.35 -2.17
CA ASP A 71 -17.14 3.17 -3.29
C ASP A 71 -17.13 4.37 -4.24
N ALA A 72 -17.92 4.29 -5.32
CA ALA A 72 -18.05 5.37 -6.29
C ALA A 72 -18.57 6.70 -5.70
N GLY A 73 -19.22 6.65 -4.54
CA GLY A 73 -19.66 7.82 -3.79
C GLY A 73 -18.60 8.38 -2.84
N GLY A 74 -17.42 7.78 -2.77
CA GLY A 74 -16.34 8.16 -1.86
C GLY A 74 -16.54 7.68 -0.43
N HIS A 75 -17.49 6.79 -0.17
CA HIS A 75 -17.75 6.25 1.15
C HIS A 75 -17.02 4.92 1.33
N GLY A 76 -16.37 4.74 2.48
CA GLY A 76 -15.71 3.49 2.82
C GLY A 76 -14.75 3.68 3.97
N ALA A 77 -14.55 2.63 4.75
CA ALA A 77 -13.45 2.56 5.70
C ALA A 77 -12.22 1.97 4.97
N PRO A 78 -11.00 2.47 5.26
CA PRO A 78 -9.77 1.95 4.64
C PRO A 78 -9.43 0.51 5.09
N SER A 79 -10.09 0.04 6.14
CA SER A 79 -9.80 -1.18 6.88
C SER A 79 -11.07 -1.66 7.59
N ALA A 80 -11.20 -2.97 7.79
CA ALA A 80 -12.22 -3.57 8.65
C ALA A 80 -11.87 -3.39 10.14
N LEU A 81 -10.57 -3.30 10.46
CA LEU A 81 -10.06 -3.12 11.81
C LEU A 81 -9.85 -1.64 12.16
N PRO A 82 -10.01 -1.25 13.44
CA PRO A 82 -9.97 0.15 13.85
C PRO A 82 -8.54 0.66 14.07
N PHE A 83 -7.70 0.65 13.04
CA PHE A 83 -6.31 1.16 13.13
C PHE A 83 -6.22 2.60 13.67
N ARG A 84 -7.25 3.43 13.44
CA ARG A 84 -7.33 4.80 13.97
C ARG A 84 -7.26 4.89 15.51
N ASP A 85 -7.58 3.80 16.21
CA ASP A 85 -7.57 3.76 17.67
C ASP A 85 -6.17 3.38 18.21
N LEU A 86 -5.25 2.96 17.34
CA LEU A 86 -3.89 2.58 17.71
C LEU A 86 -2.97 3.81 17.75
N PRO A 87 -2.17 4.00 18.82
CA PRO A 87 -1.31 5.17 18.96
C PRO A 87 -0.02 5.10 18.13
N ASN A 88 0.30 3.93 17.58
CA ASN A 88 1.56 3.62 16.90
C ASN A 88 1.38 3.29 15.40
N VAL A 89 0.38 3.88 14.76
CA VAL A 89 0.20 3.76 13.30
C VAL A 89 -0.06 5.11 12.65
N LEU A 90 0.61 5.38 11.54
CA LEU A 90 0.33 6.49 10.66
C LEU A 90 -0.36 5.96 9.40
N MET A 91 -1.52 6.51 9.06
CA MET A 91 -2.26 6.17 7.85
C MET A 91 -2.37 7.38 6.92
N THR A 92 -2.06 7.19 5.64
CA THR A 92 -2.26 8.21 4.59
C THR A 92 -3.19 7.70 3.49
N PRO A 93 -3.86 8.59 2.73
CA PRO A 93 -4.91 8.20 1.80
C PRO A 93 -4.40 7.85 0.39
N HIS A 94 -3.58 6.80 0.27
CA HIS A 94 -3.02 6.31 -1.00
C HIS A 94 -2.38 7.43 -1.83
N SER A 95 -1.55 8.24 -1.19
CA SER A 95 -0.96 9.45 -1.74
C SER A 95 0.57 9.40 -1.86
N SER A 96 1.24 8.31 -1.47
CA SER A 96 2.71 8.21 -1.52
C SER A 96 3.31 8.39 -2.93
N GLY A 97 2.56 8.05 -3.97
CA GLY A 97 2.97 8.24 -5.38
C GLY A 97 2.59 9.60 -5.98
N VAL A 98 1.96 10.49 -5.23
CA VAL A 98 1.44 11.78 -5.71
C VAL A 98 2.53 12.84 -5.63
N THR A 99 3.02 13.26 -6.80
CA THR A 99 4.00 14.36 -6.96
C THR A 99 3.65 15.15 -8.22
N ASP A 100 4.14 16.40 -8.32
CA ASP A 100 3.95 17.21 -9.53
C ASP A 100 4.47 16.49 -10.78
N HIS A 101 5.63 15.84 -10.67
CA HIS A 101 6.23 15.09 -11.78
C HIS A 101 5.39 13.88 -12.19
N THR A 102 4.84 13.12 -11.24
CA THR A 102 4.01 11.94 -11.55
C THR A 102 2.67 12.35 -12.17
N PHE A 103 2.10 13.47 -11.75
CA PHE A 103 0.88 14.01 -12.37
C PHE A 103 1.11 14.50 -13.79
N VAL A 104 2.14 15.33 -14.02
CA VAL A 104 2.46 15.85 -15.36
C VAL A 104 2.80 14.70 -16.32
N GLY A 105 3.62 13.74 -15.90
CA GLY A 105 3.97 12.57 -16.70
C GLY A 105 2.74 11.73 -17.06
N ARG A 106 1.85 11.48 -16.08
CA ARG A 106 0.61 10.71 -16.29
C ARG A 106 -0.33 11.39 -17.28
N VAL A 107 -0.50 12.71 -17.21
CA VAL A 107 -1.30 13.47 -18.18
C VAL A 107 -0.71 13.34 -19.59
N GLY A 108 0.62 13.42 -19.71
CA GLY A 108 1.32 13.20 -20.96
C GLY A 108 1.04 11.81 -21.56
N ASP A 109 1.21 10.75 -20.76
CA ASP A 109 0.99 9.36 -21.19
C ASP A 109 -0.46 9.10 -21.61
N ILE A 110 -1.44 9.61 -20.85
CA ILE A 110 -2.87 9.49 -21.18
C ILE A 110 -3.18 10.23 -22.49
N THR A 111 -2.69 11.46 -22.64
CA THR A 111 -2.94 12.26 -23.85
C THR A 111 -2.32 11.64 -25.10
N ASP A 112 -1.11 11.08 -25.01
CA ASP A 112 -0.48 10.34 -26.11
C ASP A 112 -1.32 9.13 -26.53
N ASN A 113 -1.83 8.38 -25.56
CA ASN A 113 -2.70 7.23 -25.84
C ASN A 113 -4.04 7.63 -26.47
N ILE A 114 -4.68 8.71 -26.02
CA ILE A 114 -5.91 9.23 -26.65
C ILE A 114 -5.65 9.60 -28.12
N ARG A 115 -4.56 10.31 -28.42
CA ARG A 115 -4.20 10.68 -29.80
C ARG A 115 -3.86 9.46 -30.67
N ARG A 116 -3.15 8.47 -30.11
CA ARG A 116 -2.87 7.21 -30.82
C ARG A 116 -4.15 6.51 -31.21
N LEU A 117 -5.09 6.40 -30.27
CA LEU A 117 -6.40 5.79 -30.51
C LEU A 117 -7.18 6.52 -31.60
N ASP A 118 -7.25 7.85 -31.54
CA ASP A 118 -7.94 8.70 -32.54
C ASP A 118 -7.33 8.56 -33.95
N THR A 119 -6.01 8.41 -34.03
CA THR A 119 -5.28 8.26 -35.31
C THR A 119 -5.11 6.81 -35.77
N GLY A 120 -5.78 5.84 -35.13
CA GLY A 120 -5.70 4.42 -35.49
C GLY A 120 -4.35 3.77 -35.21
N ARG A 121 -3.50 4.37 -34.37
CA ARG A 121 -2.20 3.84 -33.95
C ARG A 121 -2.35 2.98 -32.70
N THR A 122 -1.44 2.02 -32.53
CA THR A 122 -1.37 1.18 -31.32
C THR A 122 -1.11 2.03 -30.08
N VAL A 123 -1.97 1.91 -29.08
CA VAL A 123 -1.81 2.48 -27.74
C VAL A 123 -0.63 1.82 -27.01
N LEU A 124 0.08 2.58 -26.19
CA LEU A 124 1.19 2.11 -25.37
C LEU A 124 0.76 1.97 -23.91
N ARG A 125 1.61 1.36 -23.08
CA ARG A 125 1.43 1.29 -21.61
C ARG A 125 0.07 0.71 -21.20
N THR A 126 -0.42 -0.26 -21.97
CA THR A 126 -1.69 -0.95 -21.71
C THR A 126 -1.52 -1.95 -20.58
N CYS A 127 -2.52 -2.06 -19.70
CA CYS A 127 -2.64 -3.23 -18.83
C CYS A 127 -2.85 -4.47 -19.70
N ARG A 128 -2.09 -5.53 -19.45
CA ARG A 128 -2.28 -6.86 -20.06
C ARG A 128 -3.04 -7.76 -19.11
#